data_AF-E3CT29-F1
#
_entry.id   AF-E3CT29-F1
#
_cell.length_a   1.000
_cell.length_b   1.000
_cell.length_c   1.000
_cell.angle_alpha   90.00
_cell.angle_beta   90.00
_cell.angle_gamma   90.00
#
_symmetry.space_group_name_H-M   'P 1'
#
loop_
_entity.id
_entity.type
_entity.pdbx_description
1 polymer ?
#
loop_
_entity_poly.entity_id
_entity_poly.type
_entity_poly.pdbx_seq_one_letter_code
_entity_poly.pdbx_strand_id
1 'polypeptide(L)' 'MDELGLKYNTLRRWEEAGLKRYQPPVEDTRKVYYRISDILAFLGVYN' A
#
# COMPACT_ATOMS: atom_id res chain seq x y z
N MET A 1 -10.49 12.11 -2.53
CA MET A 1 -11.09 10.86 -3.03
C MET A 1 -10.17 9.77 -2.55
N ASP A 2 -10.52 9.15 -1.42
CA ASP A 2 -9.73 8.08 -0.81
C ASP A 2 -9.91 6.86 -1.70
N GLU A 3 -8.89 6.51 -2.49
CA GLU A 3 -9.01 5.56 -3.62
C GLU A 3 -9.44 4.14 -3.18
N LEU A 4 -9.47 3.86 -1.86
CA LEU A 4 -9.91 2.59 -1.31
C LEU A 4 -10.78 2.68 -0.04
N GLY A 5 -10.99 3.87 0.54
CA GLY A 5 -11.77 4.05 1.77
C GLY A 5 -11.18 3.32 2.98
N LEU A 6 -9.88 3.05 2.97
CA LEU A 6 -9.23 2.17 3.96
C LEU A 6 -8.70 2.99 5.14
N LYS A 7 -9.01 2.51 6.36
CA LYS A 7 -8.34 3.02 7.56
C LYS A 7 -6.87 2.61 7.55
N TYR A 8 -6.03 3.49 8.10
CA TYR A 8 -4.60 3.27 8.34
C TYR A 8 -4.29 1.90 8.99
N ASN A 9 -5.16 1.44 9.89
CA ASN A 9 -4.97 0.16 10.58
C ASN A 9 -5.05 -1.06 9.65
N THR A 10 -5.78 -0.96 8.54
CA THR A 10 -5.83 -2.01 7.51
C THR A 10 -4.54 -2.04 6.71
N LEU A 11 -4.03 -0.87 6.30
CA LEU A 11 -2.75 -0.77 5.59
C LEU A 11 -1.60 -1.30 6.45
N ARG A 12 -1.57 -0.98 7.75
CA ARG A 12 -0.54 -1.51 8.66
C ARG A 12 -0.54 -3.03 8.71
N ARG A 13 -1.71 -3.66 8.79
CA ARG A 13 -1.84 -5.12 8.76
C ARG A 13 -1.34 -5.72 7.45
N TRP A 14 -1.57 -5.04 6.33
CA TRP A 14 -1.08 -5.51 5.02
C TRP A 14 0.44 -5.37 4.91
N GLU A 15 1.01 -4.28 5.42
CA GLU A 15 2.47 -4.13 5.50
C GLU A 15 3.11 -5.22 6.36
N GLU A 16 2.52 -5.54 7.52
CA GLU A 16 2.96 -6.65 8.38
C GLU A 16 2.82 -8.03 7.70
N ALA A 17 1.83 -8.18 6.82
CA ALA A 17 1.62 -9.38 6.02
C ALA A 17 2.49 -9.45 4.76
N GLY A 18 3.31 -8.42 4.48
CA GLY A 18 4.28 -8.41 3.38
C GLY A 18 3.94 -7.52 2.19
N LEU A 19 2.93 -6.64 2.28
CA LEU A 19 2.64 -5.66 1.23
C LEU A 19 3.82 -4.70 1.06
N LYS A 20 4.28 -4.54 -0.18
CA LYS A 20 5.43 -3.69 -0.49
C LYS A 20 5.07 -2.20 -0.42
N ARG A 21 5.75 -1.49 0.46
CA ARG A 21 5.71 -0.02 0.57
C ARG A 21 6.73 0.63 -0.36
N TYR A 22 6.33 1.71 -1.02
CA TYR A 22 7.21 2.54 -1.83
C TYR A 22 7.32 3.92 -1.20
N GLN A 23 8.56 4.35 -0.93
CA GLN A 23 8.86 5.68 -0.43
C GLN A 23 9.59 6.47 -1.52
N PRO A 24 9.25 7.75 -1.74
CA PRO A 24 9.99 8.57 -2.68
C PRO A 24 11.44 8.77 -2.19
N PRO A 25 12.42 8.88 -3.10
CA PRO A 25 13.82 9.11 -2.74
C PRO A 25 14.06 10.52 -2.16
N VAL A 26 13.10 11.43 -2.31
CA VAL A 26 13.14 12.78 -1.71
C VAL A 26 12.53 12.70 -0.32
N GLU A 27 13.38 12.82 0.70
CA GLU A 27 13.10 12.52 2.11
C GLU A 27 12.14 13.50 2.82
N ASP A 28 11.61 14.51 2.15
CA ASP A 28 10.79 15.54 2.80
C ASP A 28 9.30 15.16 2.96
N THR A 29 8.88 14.01 2.42
CA THR A 29 7.48 13.58 2.52
C THR A 29 7.36 12.22 3.20
N ARG A 30 6.63 12.16 4.33
CA ARG A 30 6.18 10.91 4.99
C ARG A 30 5.14 10.14 4.17
N LYS A 31 5.07 10.41 2.86
CA LYS A 31 4.04 9.88 1.98
C LYS A 31 4.48 8.51 1.48
N VAL A 32 3.69 7.51 1.84
CA VAL A 32 3.87 6.14 1.37
C VAL A 32 3.01 5.94 0.14
N TYR A 33 3.58 5.32 -0.88
CA TYR A 33 2.90 4.95 -2.09
C TYR A 33 2.80 3.43 -2.19
N TYR A 34 1.75 2.98 -2.86
CA TYR A 34 1.53 1.58 -3.18
C TYR A 34 1.22 1.48 -4.66
N ARG A 35 1.76 0.45 -5.32
CA ARG A 35 1.37 0.14 -6.70
C ARG A 35 0.06 -0.62 -6.68
N ILE A 36 -0.90 -0.20 -7.48
CA ILE A 36 -2.21 -0.86 -7.60
C ILE A 36 -2.02 -2.33 -7.99
N SER A 37 -1.12 -2.64 -8.92
CA SER A 37 -0.82 -4.02 -9.32
C SER A 37 -0.33 -4.90 -8.16
N ASP A 38 0.52 -4.35 -7.27
CA ASP A 38 1.01 -5.08 -6.10
C ASP A 38 -0.11 -5.30 -5.08
N ILE A 39 -1.00 -4.31 -4.89
CA ILE A 39 -2.19 -4.45 -4.04
C ILE A 39 -3.11 -5.54 -4.60
N LEU A 40 -3.42 -5.51 -5.89
CA LEU A 40 -4.31 -6.49 -6.52
C LEU A 40 -3.73 -7.91 -6.48
N ALA A 41 -2.42 -8.05 -6.71
CA ALA A 41 -1.71 -9.32 -6.54
C ALA A 41 -1.74 -9.81 -5.09
N PHE A 42 -1.49 -8.93 -4.12
CA PHE A 42 -1.57 -9.23 -2.69
C PHE A 42 -2.97 -9.68 -2.25
N LEU A 43 -4.02 -9.08 -2.84
CA LEU A 43 -5.41 -9.47 -2.60
C LEU A 43 -5.82 -10.77 -3.33
N GLY A 44 -4.92 -11.39 -4.10
CA GLY A 44 -5.19 -12.65 -4.81
C GLY A 44 -6.10 -12.49 -6.02
N VAL A 45 -6.25 -11.28 -6.57
CA VAL A 45 -7.12 -11.00 -7.72
C VAL A 45 -6.54 -11.52 -9.04
N TYR A 46 -5.22 -11.70 -9.13
CA TYR A 46 -4.51 -12.22 -10.31
C TYR A 46 -4.03 -13.67 -10.11
N ASN A 47 -4.93 -14.57 -9.72
CA ASN A 47 -4.69 -16.02 -9.73
C ASN A 47 -5.38 -16.66 -10.93
#